data_AF-A0A1J3EHL5-F1
#
_entry.id   AF-A0A1J3EHL5-F1
#
_cell.length_a   1.000
_cell.length_b   1.000
_cell.length_c   1.000
_cell.angle_alpha   90.00
_cell.angle_beta   90.00
_cell.angle_gamma   90.00
#
_symmetry.space_group_name_H-M   'P 1'
#
loop_
_entity.id
_entity.type
_entity.pdbx_description
1 polymer ?
#
loop_
_entity_poly.entity_id
_entity_poly.type
_entity_poly.pdbx_seq_one_letter_code
_entity_poly.pdbx_strand_id
1 'polypeptide(L)'
;MYNSSVSEINSSFPHRGISESKMSDLGATLPSPSSAPRSASDFFSDPYDSHPLWFKPSLFLSPGFDSESYISELRTFVPFDTLRSELRSHLASLNRELVDLINRDYADFVNLSTKLVDIDEAVVRMRAPLLALREKITGFRGSVEAALFSLRSGLQQRSDAAAAREVLELLLDTFHVVSKVEKLIKVLPSAPSDWQNEDANSLGRSSVNDESSTQQDGTTMRETQSMLLERIASEMNRLKFYMAHAQNLPFIDNMEKRIQSASVLLDASLGHCFIDGLNNSDTSVLYNCLRAYAAIDNTKNAEEIYRTTIVAPFIHKIISHETSADAAGTSGDELENDYEQIKQFIAKECKILLEISSTEKSGLHVFNFLANSILREVLSAIQKVKPGAFSPGRPTEFLKNYKASLDFLAYLEGYFPSRAAVTKFRTEAVCIEFMKQWNVGVYFSLRFQEIA
;
A
#
# COMPACT_ATOMS: atom_id res chain seq x y z
N MET A 1 19.77 -13.40 -9.31
CA MET A 1 18.56 -14.06 -8.78
C MET A 1 17.42 -13.09 -9.01
N TYR A 2 16.61 -13.28 -10.06
CA TYR A 2 15.24 -13.86 -9.99
C TYR A 2 14.38 -13.12 -8.94
N ASN A 3 13.21 -12.52 -9.20
CA ASN A 3 12.16 -12.79 -10.18
C ASN A 3 11.08 -11.68 -10.02
N SER A 4 10.38 -11.28 -11.10
CA SER A 4 8.94 -10.92 -11.06
C SER A 4 8.51 -10.54 -12.49
N SER A 5 7.93 -11.48 -13.23
CA SER A 5 6.48 -11.77 -13.28
C SER A 5 5.73 -10.78 -14.17
N VAL A 6 5.76 -11.09 -15.47
CA VAL A 6 4.87 -10.54 -16.49
C VAL A 6 3.55 -11.29 -16.40
N SER A 7 2.47 -10.58 -16.07
CA SER A 7 1.10 -11.09 -16.13
C SER A 7 0.47 -10.72 -17.46
N GLU A 8 0.23 -11.75 -18.27
CA GLU A 8 -0.62 -11.73 -19.47
C GLU A 8 -2.07 -11.39 -19.11
N ILE A 9 -2.71 -10.51 -19.88
CA ILE A 9 -4.15 -10.37 -19.93
C ILE A 9 -4.60 -10.65 -21.37
N ASN A 10 -5.17 -11.83 -21.53
CA ASN A 10 -6.00 -12.23 -22.66
C ASN A 10 -7.30 -11.41 -22.68
N SER A 11 -7.67 -10.86 -23.83
CA SER A 11 -9.07 -10.55 -24.13
C SER A 11 -9.40 -10.91 -25.58
N SER A 12 -10.33 -11.84 -25.70
CA SER A 12 -10.85 -12.40 -26.94
C SER A 12 -11.85 -11.47 -27.65
N PHE A 13 -11.89 -11.64 -28.98
CA PHE A 13 -12.76 -11.03 -30.00
C PHE A 13 -14.28 -11.00 -29.70
N PRO A 14 -15.05 -10.23 -30.49
CA PRO A 14 -15.75 -10.91 -31.60
C PRO A 14 -15.69 -10.19 -32.96
N HIS A 15 -15.75 -11.05 -34.00
CA HIS A 15 -15.86 -10.80 -35.43
C HIS A 15 -17.00 -9.87 -35.84
N ARG A 16 -16.75 -9.07 -36.90
CA ARG A 16 -17.80 -8.57 -37.81
C ARG A 16 -17.31 -8.70 -39.24
N GLY A 17 -17.93 -9.60 -40.00
CA GLY A 17 -17.65 -9.83 -41.42
C GLY A 17 -18.31 -8.77 -42.30
N ILE A 18 -17.60 -8.35 -43.34
CA ILE A 18 -18.16 -7.68 -44.52
C ILE A 18 -17.45 -8.25 -45.74
N SER A 19 -18.29 -8.62 -46.70
CA SER A 19 -18.10 -9.32 -47.97
C SER A 19 -17.10 -8.68 -48.95
N GLU A 20 -16.17 -9.49 -49.47
CA GLU A 20 -15.43 -9.21 -50.70
C GLU A 20 -16.18 -9.80 -51.91
N SER A 21 -16.48 -8.92 -52.87
CA SER A 21 -17.12 -9.21 -54.13
C SER A 21 -16.12 -9.67 -55.20
N LYS A 22 -16.45 -10.82 -55.79
CA LYS A 22 -15.93 -11.43 -57.00
C LYS A 22 -15.97 -10.46 -58.20
N MET A 23 -14.86 -10.31 -58.93
CA MET A 23 -14.91 -10.01 -60.38
C MET A 23 -13.65 -10.52 -61.08
N SER A 24 -13.83 -11.62 -61.82
CA SER A 24 -13.05 -12.07 -62.96
C SER A 24 -13.06 -11.00 -64.06
N ASP A 25 -11.95 -10.75 -64.77
CA ASP A 25 -11.60 -11.44 -66.02
C ASP A 25 -10.39 -10.78 -66.74
N LEU A 26 -9.79 -11.51 -67.70
CA LEU A 26 -8.79 -11.12 -68.72
C LEU A 26 -7.32 -11.09 -68.23
N GLY A 27 -6.35 -11.90 -68.71
CA GLY A 27 -6.24 -12.64 -69.96
C GLY A 27 -5.20 -11.98 -70.88
N ALA A 28 -3.89 -12.25 -70.68
CA ALA A 28 -2.86 -12.01 -71.70
C ALA A 28 -1.62 -12.89 -71.47
N THR A 29 -1.40 -13.76 -72.46
CA THR A 29 -0.38 -14.79 -72.65
C THR A 29 1.02 -14.23 -72.87
N LEU A 30 2.05 -14.82 -72.26
CA LEU A 30 3.47 -14.65 -72.64
C LEU A 30 4.13 -16.04 -72.66
N PRO A 31 4.81 -16.43 -73.77
CA PRO A 31 5.40 -17.75 -73.92
C PRO A 31 6.78 -17.85 -73.24
N SER A 32 7.01 -18.98 -72.58
CA SER A 32 8.33 -19.44 -72.16
C SER A 32 9.13 -19.99 -73.35
N PRO A 33 10.45 -19.79 -73.42
CA PRO A 33 11.33 -20.71 -74.12
C PRO A 33 11.89 -21.73 -73.12
N SER A 34 11.53 -22.99 -73.33
CA SER A 34 12.19 -24.13 -72.70
C SER A 34 13.64 -24.25 -73.19
N SER A 35 14.55 -24.55 -72.29
CA SER A 35 15.59 -25.55 -72.58
C SER A 35 15.97 -26.25 -71.27
N ALA A 36 15.83 -27.57 -71.30
CA ALA A 36 16.20 -28.49 -70.21
C ALA A 36 17.74 -28.61 -70.10
N PRO A 37 18.27 -29.17 -69.00
CA PRO A 37 19.63 -28.96 -68.53
C PRO A 37 20.63 -29.79 -69.34
N ARG A 38 21.77 -29.21 -69.73
CA ARG A 38 22.89 -30.01 -70.25
C ARG A 38 23.73 -30.53 -69.08
N SER A 39 23.93 -31.85 -69.13
CA SER A 39 24.63 -32.70 -68.17
C SER A 39 26.04 -32.20 -67.82
N ALA A 40 26.40 -32.39 -66.56
CA ALA A 40 27.67 -32.04 -65.91
C ALA A 40 28.90 -32.87 -66.37
N SER A 41 28.90 -33.35 -67.61
CA SER A 41 29.92 -34.27 -68.15
C SER A 41 30.73 -33.72 -69.33
N ASP A 42 30.35 -32.57 -69.90
CA ASP A 42 31.07 -31.95 -71.03
C ASP A 42 32.07 -30.84 -70.60
N PHE A 43 32.14 -30.52 -69.31
CA PHE A 43 33.06 -29.50 -68.77
C PHE A 43 34.44 -30.05 -68.37
N PHE A 44 34.63 -31.38 -68.43
CA PHE A 44 35.86 -32.09 -68.04
C PHE A 44 36.34 -33.11 -69.08
N SER A 45 35.96 -32.93 -70.36
CA SER A 45 36.73 -33.56 -71.44
C SER A 45 37.88 -32.64 -71.79
N ASP A 46 39.04 -32.91 -71.19
CA ASP A 46 40.29 -32.22 -71.43
C ASP A 46 40.64 -32.30 -72.93
N PRO A 47 40.69 -31.20 -73.70
CA PRO A 47 40.86 -31.24 -75.16
C PRO A 47 42.26 -31.65 -75.63
N TYR A 48 43.16 -32.01 -74.72
CA TYR A 48 44.60 -32.05 -74.99
C TYR A 48 45.13 -33.33 -75.65
N ASP A 49 44.30 -34.35 -75.90
CA ASP A 49 44.76 -35.60 -76.53
C ASP A 49 44.64 -35.61 -78.07
N SER A 50 44.76 -34.45 -78.71
CA SER A 50 44.92 -34.37 -80.19
C SER A 50 46.34 -34.08 -80.62
N HIS A 51 47.24 -33.73 -79.70
CA HIS A 51 48.64 -33.48 -80.01
C HIS A 51 49.51 -34.68 -79.61
N PRO A 52 50.57 -34.98 -80.38
CA PRO A 52 51.51 -36.01 -79.98
C PRO A 52 52.09 -35.74 -78.58
N LEU A 53 52.33 -36.78 -77.77
CA LEU A 53 52.81 -36.68 -76.38
C LEU A 53 54.11 -35.88 -76.18
N TRP A 54 54.88 -35.67 -77.25
CA TRP A 54 56.10 -34.86 -77.26
C TRP A 54 55.82 -33.35 -77.39
N PHE A 55 54.64 -32.96 -77.85
CA PHE A 55 54.26 -31.56 -78.02
C PHE A 55 53.52 -31.07 -76.79
N LYS A 56 54.12 -30.12 -76.04
CA LYS A 56 53.58 -29.59 -74.80
C LYS A 56 53.30 -28.08 -74.92
N PRO A 57 52.08 -27.68 -75.33
CA PRO A 57 51.72 -26.26 -75.49
C PRO A 57 51.83 -25.43 -74.21
N SER A 58 51.71 -26.07 -73.04
CA SER A 58 51.81 -25.41 -71.74
C SER A 58 53.16 -24.72 -71.50
N LEU A 59 54.22 -25.17 -72.17
CA LEU A 59 55.55 -24.54 -72.08
C LEU A 59 55.57 -23.14 -72.71
N PHE A 60 54.69 -22.85 -73.69
CA PHE A 60 54.59 -21.53 -74.33
C PHE A 60 54.11 -20.44 -73.39
N LEU A 61 53.43 -20.80 -72.30
CA LEU A 61 52.93 -19.86 -71.29
C LEU A 61 53.98 -19.55 -70.21
N SER A 62 55.15 -20.22 -70.25
CA SER A 62 56.18 -20.03 -69.24
C SER A 62 57.00 -18.75 -69.50
N PRO A 63 57.30 -17.92 -68.47
CA PRO A 63 57.95 -16.61 -68.64
C PRO A 63 59.43 -16.69 -69.06
N GLY A 64 60.06 -17.86 -68.97
CA GLY A 64 61.44 -18.12 -69.41
C GLY A 64 61.54 -18.96 -70.68
N PHE A 65 60.46 -19.06 -71.46
CA PHE A 65 60.42 -19.88 -72.67
C PHE A 65 61.40 -19.35 -73.72
N ASP A 66 62.38 -20.18 -74.09
CA ASP A 66 63.24 -19.93 -75.24
C ASP A 66 62.86 -20.83 -76.42
N SER A 67 62.45 -20.19 -77.51
CA SER A 67 62.04 -20.87 -78.73
C SER A 67 63.18 -21.66 -79.39
N GLU A 68 64.42 -21.18 -79.30
CA GLU A 68 65.56 -21.83 -79.96
C GLU A 68 65.95 -23.12 -79.23
N SER A 69 66.08 -23.05 -77.90
CA SER A 69 66.33 -24.21 -77.05
C SER A 69 65.25 -25.28 -77.21
N TYR A 70 63.97 -24.89 -77.19
CA TYR A 70 62.83 -25.81 -77.35
C TYR A 70 62.83 -26.54 -78.71
N ILE A 71 63.09 -25.82 -79.81
CA ILE A 71 63.17 -26.45 -81.15
C ILE A 71 64.40 -27.36 -81.25
N SER A 72 65.53 -26.97 -80.66
CA SER A 72 66.76 -27.77 -80.69
C SER A 72 66.61 -29.10 -79.96
N GLU A 73 65.94 -29.10 -78.81
CA GLU A 73 65.66 -30.29 -78.00
C GLU A 73 64.64 -31.23 -78.66
N LEU A 74 63.65 -30.69 -79.39
CA LEU A 74 62.68 -31.54 -80.10
C LEU A 74 63.20 -32.10 -81.42
N ARG A 75 64.16 -31.41 -82.07
CA ARG A 75 64.75 -31.85 -83.34
C ARG A 75 65.61 -33.11 -83.22
N THR A 76 66.10 -33.45 -82.04
CA THR A 76 66.80 -34.73 -81.79
C THR A 76 65.88 -35.95 -81.88
N PHE A 77 64.56 -35.75 -81.69
CA PHE A 77 63.60 -36.85 -81.63
C PHE A 77 62.49 -36.78 -82.70
N VAL A 78 62.29 -35.63 -83.36
CA VAL A 78 61.18 -35.41 -84.32
C VAL A 78 61.65 -34.71 -85.60
N PRO A 79 61.25 -35.17 -86.80
CA PRO A 79 61.53 -34.46 -88.05
C PRO A 79 60.93 -33.05 -88.06
N PHE A 80 61.70 -32.09 -88.58
CA PHE A 80 61.35 -30.66 -88.54
C PHE A 80 60.01 -30.33 -89.20
N ASP A 81 59.65 -31.03 -90.28
CA ASP A 81 58.39 -30.80 -90.99
C ASP A 81 57.16 -31.15 -90.16
N THR A 82 57.23 -32.22 -89.35
CA THR A 82 56.20 -32.63 -88.40
C THR A 82 56.02 -31.60 -87.29
N LEU A 83 57.12 -31.12 -86.70
CA LEU A 83 57.10 -30.06 -85.67
C LEU A 83 56.47 -28.77 -86.21
N ARG A 84 56.86 -28.36 -87.43
CA ARG A 84 56.32 -27.17 -88.09
C ARG A 84 54.83 -27.31 -88.38
N SER A 85 54.38 -28.49 -88.80
CA SER A 85 52.96 -28.76 -89.06
C SER A 85 52.12 -28.66 -87.77
N GLU A 86 52.58 -29.28 -86.68
CA GLU A 86 51.89 -29.23 -85.39
C GLU A 86 51.83 -27.81 -84.81
N LEU A 87 52.94 -27.04 -84.86
CA LEU A 87 52.95 -25.64 -84.43
C LEU A 87 51.97 -24.77 -85.23
N ARG A 88 51.90 -24.97 -86.55
CA ARG A 88 50.94 -24.25 -87.41
C ARG A 88 49.50 -24.66 -87.12
N SER A 89 49.25 -25.95 -86.86
CA SER A 89 47.94 -26.47 -86.48
C SER A 89 47.48 -25.87 -85.14
N HIS A 90 48.36 -25.85 -84.14
CA HIS A 90 48.09 -25.27 -82.83
C HIS A 90 47.81 -23.76 -82.93
N LEU A 91 48.62 -23.00 -83.69
CA LEU A 91 48.37 -21.58 -83.94
C LEU A 91 47.01 -21.34 -84.61
N ALA A 92 46.68 -22.13 -85.64
CA ALA A 92 45.40 -22.02 -86.33
C ALA A 92 44.22 -22.37 -85.40
N SER A 93 44.40 -23.32 -84.49
CA SER A 93 43.41 -23.66 -83.47
C SER A 93 43.20 -22.52 -82.48
N LEU A 94 44.28 -21.96 -81.94
CA LEU A 94 44.24 -20.88 -80.97
C LEU A 94 43.65 -19.59 -81.56
N ASN A 95 43.92 -19.30 -82.84
CA ASN A 95 43.26 -18.19 -83.54
C ASN A 95 41.75 -18.44 -83.73
N ARG A 96 41.33 -19.67 -84.03
CA ARG A 96 39.91 -20.01 -84.09
C ARG A 96 39.25 -19.84 -82.72
N GLU A 97 39.87 -20.36 -81.66
CA GLU A 97 39.37 -20.26 -80.30
C GLU A 97 39.29 -18.79 -79.82
N LEU A 98 40.26 -17.95 -80.17
CA LEU A 98 40.21 -16.52 -79.87
C LEU A 98 39.02 -15.84 -80.57
N VAL A 99 38.82 -16.14 -81.86
CA VAL A 99 37.70 -15.58 -82.62
C VAL A 99 36.37 -16.09 -82.07
N ASP A 100 36.29 -17.36 -81.69
CA ASP A 100 35.08 -17.94 -81.08
C ASP A 100 34.82 -17.33 -79.70
N LEU A 101 35.84 -17.10 -78.87
CA LEU A 101 35.72 -16.45 -77.57
C LEU A 101 35.25 -15.00 -77.73
N ILE A 102 35.86 -14.25 -78.66
CA ILE A 102 35.46 -12.88 -78.96
C ILE A 102 34.01 -12.89 -79.44
N ASN A 103 33.65 -13.73 -80.42
CA ASN A 103 32.29 -13.75 -80.97
C ASN A 103 31.26 -14.22 -79.95
N ARG A 104 31.60 -15.16 -79.07
CA ARG A 104 30.73 -15.65 -77.99
C ARG A 104 30.42 -14.53 -77.00
N ASP A 105 31.44 -13.81 -76.56
CA ASP A 105 31.32 -12.84 -75.48
C ASP A 105 31.03 -11.41 -76.04
N TYR A 106 31.12 -11.19 -77.36
CA TYR A 106 30.88 -9.90 -78.03
C TYR A 106 29.51 -9.32 -77.71
N ALA A 107 28.47 -10.15 -77.76
CA ALA A 107 27.11 -9.72 -77.47
C ALA A 107 26.97 -9.23 -76.03
N ASP A 108 27.64 -9.88 -75.08
CA ASP A 108 27.61 -9.51 -73.67
C ASP A 108 28.41 -8.24 -73.38
N PHE A 109 29.60 -8.08 -74.00
CA PHE A 109 30.38 -6.84 -73.90
C PHE A 109 29.63 -5.63 -74.47
N VAL A 110 28.95 -5.80 -75.61
CA VAL A 110 28.14 -4.73 -76.22
C VAL A 110 26.88 -4.44 -75.38
N ASN A 111 26.22 -5.46 -74.86
CA ASN A 111 25.04 -5.29 -73.99
C ASN A 111 25.40 -4.62 -72.65
N LEU A 112 26.53 -4.98 -72.05
CA LEU A 112 27.01 -4.38 -70.81
C LEU A 112 27.44 -2.93 -71.04
N SER A 113 28.20 -2.65 -72.10
CA SER A 113 28.62 -1.29 -72.42
C SER A 113 27.44 -0.37 -72.76
N THR A 114 26.43 -0.85 -73.48
CA THR A 114 25.22 -0.07 -73.78
C THR A 114 24.37 0.19 -72.53
N LYS A 115 24.15 -0.82 -71.69
CA LYS A 115 23.37 -0.65 -70.45
C LYS A 115 24.06 0.22 -69.42
N LEU A 116 25.40 0.17 -69.31
CA LEU A 116 26.14 1.02 -68.36
C LEU A 116 26.02 2.51 -68.69
N VAL A 117 25.93 2.87 -69.98
CA VAL A 117 25.77 4.28 -70.40
C VAL A 117 24.47 4.89 -69.88
N ASP A 118 23.39 4.11 -69.81
CA ASP A 118 22.07 4.60 -69.36
C ASP A 118 21.91 4.62 -67.83
N ILE A 119 22.82 3.99 -67.08
CA ILE A 119 22.77 3.97 -65.60
C ILE A 119 22.96 5.38 -65.05
N ASP A 120 23.86 6.17 -65.61
CA ASP A 120 24.11 7.53 -65.14
C ASP A 120 22.85 8.42 -65.29
N GLU A 121 22.12 8.29 -66.40
CA GLU A 121 20.86 9.00 -66.61
C GLU A 121 19.76 8.51 -65.65
N ALA A 122 19.67 7.20 -65.42
CA ALA A 122 18.73 6.63 -64.45
C ALA A 122 19.03 7.11 -63.01
N VAL A 123 20.30 7.15 -62.62
CA VAL A 123 20.75 7.65 -61.31
C VAL A 123 20.41 9.13 -61.16
N VAL A 124 20.65 9.95 -62.19
CA VAL A 124 20.28 11.37 -62.18
C VAL A 124 18.76 11.55 -62.04
N ARG A 125 17.96 10.78 -62.77
CA ARG A 125 16.49 10.83 -62.67
C ARG A 125 15.96 10.37 -61.30
N MET A 126 16.61 9.40 -60.65
CA MET A 126 16.20 8.89 -59.33
C MET A 126 16.60 9.81 -58.17
N ARG A 127 17.64 10.65 -58.35
CA ARG A 127 18.15 11.52 -57.28
C ARG A 127 17.11 12.50 -56.75
N ALA A 128 16.37 13.17 -57.62
CA ALA A 128 15.37 14.17 -57.20
C ALA A 128 14.17 13.56 -56.45
N PRO A 129 13.51 12.47 -56.93
CA PRO A 129 12.46 11.78 -56.18
C PRO A 129 12.91 11.26 -54.81
N LEU A 130 14.13 10.73 -54.70
CA LEU A 130 14.67 10.23 -53.44
C LEU A 130 14.93 11.36 -52.43
N LEU A 131 15.43 12.51 -52.90
CA LEU A 131 15.57 13.70 -52.05
C LEU A 131 14.22 14.24 -51.59
N ALA A 132 13.24 14.32 -52.49
CA ALA A 132 11.88 14.74 -52.14
C ALA A 132 11.21 13.78 -51.16
N LEU A 133 11.42 12.47 -51.30
CA LEU A 133 10.92 11.48 -50.34
C LEU A 133 11.60 11.62 -48.98
N ARG A 134 12.93 11.81 -48.97
CA ARG A 134 13.68 12.05 -47.73
C ARG A 134 13.17 13.29 -47.02
N GLU A 135 12.94 14.38 -47.74
CA GLU A 135 12.41 15.63 -47.19
C GLU A 135 11.02 15.42 -46.58
N LYS A 136 10.11 14.73 -47.29
CA LYS A 136 8.79 14.36 -46.77
C LYS A 136 8.87 13.49 -45.51
N ILE A 137 9.76 12.50 -45.49
CA ILE A 137 9.98 11.64 -44.32
C ILE A 137 10.49 12.47 -43.13
N THR A 138 11.43 13.38 -43.36
CA THR A 138 11.92 14.27 -42.30
C THR A 138 10.85 15.22 -41.79
N GLY A 139 10.01 15.76 -42.67
CA GLY A 139 8.86 16.59 -42.29
C GLY A 139 7.82 15.81 -41.49
N PHE A 140 7.48 14.59 -41.94
CA PHE A 140 6.58 13.70 -41.21
C PHE A 140 7.13 13.33 -39.84
N ARG A 141 8.43 12.99 -39.75
CA ARG A 141 9.09 12.71 -38.47
C ARG A 141 9.03 13.91 -37.53
N GLY A 142 9.32 15.12 -38.03
CA GLY A 142 9.19 16.35 -37.25
C GLY A 142 7.75 16.59 -36.77
N SER A 143 6.75 16.32 -37.60
CA SER A 143 5.33 16.41 -37.22
C SER A 143 4.97 15.40 -36.12
N VAL A 144 5.44 14.16 -36.23
CA VAL A 144 5.23 13.12 -35.21
C VAL A 144 5.94 13.47 -33.90
N GLU A 145 7.18 13.96 -33.96
CA GLU A 145 7.93 14.41 -32.78
C GLU A 145 7.22 15.58 -32.09
N ALA A 146 6.70 16.56 -32.84
CA ALA A 146 5.93 17.67 -32.29
C ALA A 146 4.61 17.20 -31.65
N ALA A 147 3.91 16.26 -32.28
CA ALA A 147 2.69 15.67 -31.75
C ALA A 147 2.96 14.87 -30.46
N LEU A 148 4.03 14.07 -30.43
CA LEU A 148 4.45 13.34 -29.24
C LEU A 148 4.83 14.27 -28.09
N PHE A 149 5.56 15.36 -28.38
CA PHE A 149 5.89 16.37 -27.38
C PHE A 149 4.62 17.01 -26.78
N SER A 150 3.69 17.41 -27.64
CA SER A 150 2.42 18.02 -27.23
C SER A 150 1.58 17.07 -26.38
N LEU A 151 1.51 15.79 -26.76
CA LEU A 151 0.82 14.76 -25.98
C LEU A 151 1.47 14.54 -24.62
N ARG A 152 2.80 14.43 -24.55
CA ARG A 152 3.53 14.27 -23.28
C ARG A 152 3.32 15.47 -22.35
N SER A 153 3.42 16.69 -22.89
CA SER A 153 3.14 17.91 -22.14
C SER A 153 1.70 17.95 -21.62
N GLY A 154 0.74 17.55 -22.45
CA GLY A 154 -0.68 17.49 -22.05
C GLY A 154 -0.95 16.43 -20.99
N LEU A 155 -0.31 15.26 -21.08
CA LEU A 155 -0.40 14.20 -20.07
C LEU A 155 0.22 14.64 -18.73
N GLN A 156 1.37 15.32 -18.77
CA GLN A 156 2.00 15.89 -17.57
C GLN A 156 1.10 16.96 -16.93
N GLN A 157 0.56 17.88 -17.72
CA GLN A 157 -0.36 18.89 -17.20
C GLN A 157 -1.61 18.25 -16.61
N ARG A 158 -2.12 17.17 -17.21
CA ARG A 158 -3.25 16.42 -16.68
C ARG A 158 -2.90 15.70 -15.37
N SER A 159 -1.71 15.12 -15.23
CA SER A 159 -1.28 14.51 -13.96
C SER A 159 -1.13 15.55 -12.87
N ASP A 160 -0.53 16.70 -13.18
CA ASP A 160 -0.34 17.79 -12.21
C ASP A 160 -1.68 18.39 -11.78
N ALA A 161 -2.60 18.58 -12.73
CA ALA A 161 -3.97 19.02 -12.44
C ALA A 161 -4.75 18.00 -11.60
N ALA A 162 -4.56 16.70 -11.86
CA ALA A 162 -5.20 15.64 -11.06
C ALA A 162 -4.67 15.62 -9.63
N ALA A 163 -3.36 15.73 -9.43
CA ALA A 163 -2.76 15.82 -8.09
C ALA A 163 -3.21 17.07 -7.34
N ALA A 164 -3.23 18.23 -8.00
CA ALA A 164 -3.73 19.46 -7.39
C ALA A 164 -5.21 19.37 -7.00
N ARG A 165 -6.03 18.70 -7.83
CA ARG A 165 -7.43 18.46 -7.55
C ARG A 165 -7.63 17.54 -6.34
N GLU A 166 -6.88 16.45 -6.24
CA GLU A 166 -6.94 15.52 -5.11
C GLU A 166 -6.62 16.24 -3.79
N VAL A 167 -5.59 17.08 -3.80
CA VAL A 167 -5.25 17.93 -2.65
C VAL A 167 -6.43 18.86 -2.32
N LEU A 168 -6.96 19.60 -3.29
CA LEU A 168 -8.10 20.51 -3.06
C LEU A 168 -9.34 19.79 -2.51
N GLU A 169 -9.67 18.60 -3.01
CA GLU A 169 -10.76 17.78 -2.51
C GLU A 169 -10.53 17.40 -1.04
N LEU A 170 -9.31 17.01 -0.66
CA LEU A 170 -8.95 16.73 0.73
C LEU A 170 -9.06 17.97 1.64
N LEU A 171 -8.64 19.16 1.19
CA LEU A 171 -8.79 20.40 1.95
C LEU A 171 -10.26 20.78 2.14
N LEU A 172 -11.06 20.64 1.08
CA LEU A 172 -12.49 20.94 1.09
C LEU A 172 -13.24 19.99 2.03
N ASP A 173 -12.94 18.70 1.97
CA ASP A 173 -13.50 17.70 2.88
C ASP A 173 -13.13 18.02 4.33
N THR A 174 -11.86 18.33 4.59
CA THR A 174 -11.40 18.74 5.93
C THR A 174 -12.19 19.94 6.43
N PHE A 175 -12.34 20.98 5.61
CA PHE A 175 -13.13 22.17 5.96
C PHE A 175 -14.60 21.85 6.25
N HIS A 176 -15.22 21.00 5.44
CA HIS A 176 -16.61 20.60 5.61
C HIS A 176 -16.81 19.79 6.89
N VAL A 177 -15.90 18.87 7.21
CA VAL A 177 -15.96 18.09 8.46
C VAL A 177 -15.79 19.01 9.67
N VAL A 178 -14.82 19.93 9.66
CA VAL A 178 -14.62 20.89 10.76
C VAL A 178 -15.86 21.75 10.95
N SER A 179 -16.39 22.31 9.86
CA SER A 179 -17.59 23.14 9.91
C SER A 179 -18.81 22.36 10.40
N LYS A 180 -18.91 21.08 10.03
CA LYS A 180 -19.98 20.18 10.52
C LYS A 180 -19.82 19.91 12.01
N VAL A 181 -18.61 19.57 12.47
CA VAL A 181 -18.30 19.34 13.89
C VAL A 181 -18.63 20.59 14.72
N GLU A 182 -18.17 21.77 14.29
CA GLU A 182 -18.48 23.03 15.00
C GLU A 182 -19.98 23.33 15.04
N LYS A 183 -20.71 23.08 13.94
CA LYS A 183 -22.17 23.25 13.92
C LYS A 183 -22.86 22.27 14.88
N LEU A 184 -22.44 21.00 14.88
CA LEU A 184 -23.02 19.99 15.78
C LEU A 184 -22.70 20.29 17.24
N ILE A 185 -21.49 20.78 17.54
CA ILE A 185 -21.11 21.21 18.89
C ILE A 185 -21.94 22.42 19.33
N LYS A 186 -22.21 23.39 18.44
CA LYS A 186 -23.08 24.55 18.75
C LYS A 186 -24.54 24.17 19.02
N VAL A 187 -25.00 23.03 18.51
CA VAL A 187 -26.35 22.50 18.76
C VAL A 187 -26.43 21.81 20.13
N LEU A 188 -25.30 21.49 20.77
CA LEU A 188 -25.31 21.04 22.16
C LEU A 188 -25.78 22.21 23.06
N PRO A 189 -26.76 21.99 23.96
CA PRO A 189 -27.15 22.99 24.95
C PRO A 189 -25.91 23.40 25.75
N SER A 190 -25.54 24.67 25.71
CA SER A 190 -24.23 25.14 26.18
C SER A 190 -24.18 25.44 27.68
N ALA A 191 -25.25 25.19 28.44
CA ALA A 191 -25.30 25.58 29.85
C ALA A 191 -26.18 24.68 30.72
N PRO A 192 -25.79 24.41 31.99
CA PRO A 192 -26.62 23.73 32.97
C PRO A 192 -27.88 24.53 33.39
N SER A 193 -28.03 25.79 32.97
CA SER A 193 -29.17 26.66 33.29
C SER A 193 -30.37 26.54 32.34
N ASP A 194 -30.19 25.96 31.16
CA ASP A 194 -31.32 25.69 30.23
C ASP A 194 -32.09 24.41 30.62
N TRP A 195 -31.58 23.65 31.61
CA TRP A 195 -32.18 22.41 32.11
C TRP A 195 -33.40 22.65 33.01
N GLN A 196 -33.79 23.92 33.26
CA GLN A 196 -34.92 24.26 34.13
C GLN A 196 -35.85 25.38 33.60
N ASN A 197 -35.62 25.99 32.42
CA ASN A 197 -36.41 27.15 31.99
C ASN A 197 -36.74 27.18 30.48
N GLU A 198 -37.38 26.14 29.95
CA GLU A 198 -38.13 26.27 28.67
C GLU A 198 -39.63 25.97 28.79
N ASP A 199 -40.20 25.97 30.00
CA ASP A 199 -41.65 25.91 30.22
C ASP A 199 -42.26 27.31 30.44
N ALA A 200 -42.12 28.24 29.49
CA ALA A 200 -42.92 29.48 29.50
C ALA A 200 -42.88 30.31 28.19
N ASN A 201 -43.01 29.70 27.00
CA ASN A 201 -43.67 30.37 25.85
C ASN A 201 -43.74 29.48 24.59
N SER A 202 -44.75 28.62 24.53
CA SER A 202 -45.41 28.32 23.25
C SER A 202 -46.86 27.95 23.50
N LEU A 203 -47.76 28.91 23.23
CA LEU A 203 -49.20 28.71 23.25
C LEU A 203 -49.62 27.79 22.09
N GLY A 204 -50.14 26.61 22.43
CA GLY A 204 -50.85 25.72 21.49
C GLY A 204 -51.69 24.69 22.24
N ARG A 205 -53.00 24.93 22.28
CA ARG A 205 -54.02 24.24 23.09
C ARG A 205 -54.33 22.79 22.66
N SER A 206 -54.72 21.97 23.64
CA SER A 206 -55.45 20.65 23.61
C SER A 206 -54.50 19.44 23.85
N SER A 207 -54.72 18.44 24.71
CA SER A 207 -55.91 17.86 25.33
C SER A 207 -55.51 16.95 26.52
N VAL A 208 -56.24 17.07 27.63
CA VAL A 208 -56.66 16.08 28.65
C VAL A 208 -55.93 14.72 28.79
N ASN A 209 -55.44 14.49 30.03
CA ASN A 209 -55.15 13.24 30.78
C ASN A 209 -54.03 12.30 30.32
N ASP A 210 -52.94 12.21 31.10
CA ASP A 210 -52.56 10.97 31.81
C ASP A 210 -51.48 11.27 32.88
N GLU A 211 -51.68 10.77 34.11
CA GLU A 211 -50.75 10.94 35.23
C GLU A 211 -49.62 9.88 35.13
N SER A 212 -48.51 10.18 34.45
CA SER A 212 -47.22 9.44 34.64
C SER A 212 -45.94 10.06 34.03
N SER A 213 -45.92 11.28 33.49
CA SER A 213 -44.87 11.70 32.55
C SER A 213 -43.66 12.48 33.09
N THR A 214 -43.37 12.53 34.40
CA THR A 214 -42.27 13.40 34.91
C THR A 214 -40.85 12.82 34.81
N GLN A 215 -40.66 11.58 34.34
CA GLN A 215 -39.33 10.95 34.20
C GLN A 215 -38.90 10.60 32.75
N GLN A 216 -39.80 10.65 31.77
CA GLN A 216 -39.49 10.19 30.40
C GLN A 216 -38.90 11.29 29.49
N ASP A 217 -39.19 12.57 29.72
CA ASP A 217 -38.66 13.64 28.86
C ASP A 217 -37.16 13.91 29.10
N GLY A 218 -36.70 13.82 30.35
CA GLY A 218 -35.28 14.04 30.69
C GLY A 218 -34.34 12.93 30.19
N THR A 219 -34.81 11.67 30.20
CA THR A 219 -34.04 10.52 29.69
C THR A 219 -33.92 10.58 28.18
N THR A 220 -35.00 10.89 27.46
CA THR A 220 -35.00 11.05 26.00
C THR A 220 -34.06 12.19 25.54
N MET A 221 -34.05 13.31 26.26
CA MET A 221 -33.12 14.43 25.97
C MET A 221 -31.66 14.05 26.20
N ARG A 222 -31.34 13.34 27.29
CA ARG A 222 -29.97 12.89 27.58
C ARG A 222 -29.48 11.84 26.59
N GLU A 223 -30.36 10.93 26.18
CA GLU A 223 -30.06 9.94 25.14
C GLU A 223 -29.75 10.61 23.79
N THR A 224 -30.59 11.54 23.34
CA THR A 224 -30.36 12.27 22.08
C THR A 224 -29.05 13.07 22.12
N GLN A 225 -28.71 13.67 23.26
CA GLN A 225 -27.41 14.33 23.45
C GLN A 225 -26.24 13.35 23.39
N SER A 226 -26.35 12.19 24.03
CA SER A 226 -25.31 11.15 24.01
C SER A 226 -25.07 10.60 22.60
N MET A 227 -26.12 10.44 21.81
CA MET A 227 -26.04 10.03 20.39
C MET A 227 -25.39 11.12 19.53
N LEU A 228 -25.71 12.40 19.78
CA LEU A 228 -25.08 13.51 19.09
C LEU A 228 -23.58 13.57 19.39
N LEU A 229 -23.16 13.36 20.64
CA LEU A 229 -21.76 13.31 21.03
C LEU A 229 -21.01 12.14 20.39
N GLU A 230 -21.60 10.95 20.31
CA GLU A 230 -21.04 9.80 19.58
C GLU A 230 -20.86 10.11 18.09
N ARG A 231 -21.83 10.79 17.49
CA ARG A 231 -21.72 11.26 16.10
C ARG A 231 -20.62 12.30 15.93
N ILE A 232 -20.48 13.26 16.85
CA ILE A 232 -19.40 14.25 16.79
C ILE A 232 -18.04 13.57 16.96
N ALA A 233 -17.92 12.61 17.87
CA ALA A 233 -16.72 11.84 18.11
C ALA A 233 -16.26 11.05 16.88
N SER A 234 -17.18 10.41 16.16
CA SER A 234 -16.86 9.70 14.92
C SER A 234 -16.41 10.65 13.79
N GLU A 235 -17.03 11.83 13.67
CA GLU A 235 -16.58 12.86 12.73
C GLU A 235 -15.21 13.44 13.11
N MET A 236 -14.95 13.61 14.42
CA MET A 236 -13.65 14.04 14.93
C MET A 236 -12.55 13.01 14.62
N ASN A 237 -12.86 11.72 14.72
CA ASN A 237 -11.92 10.67 14.34
C ASN A 237 -11.60 10.70 12.84
N ARG A 238 -12.63 10.89 12.00
CA ARG A 238 -12.45 11.07 10.55
C ARG A 238 -11.60 12.30 10.23
N LEU A 239 -11.77 13.36 10.99
CA LEU A 239 -10.98 14.57 10.86
C LEU A 239 -9.50 14.36 11.23
N LYS A 240 -9.22 13.61 12.31
CA LYS A 240 -7.85 13.20 12.66
C LYS A 240 -7.19 12.44 11.51
N PHE A 241 -7.93 11.56 10.84
CA PHE A 241 -7.44 10.83 9.67
C PHE A 241 -7.09 11.79 8.51
N TYR A 242 -7.97 12.74 8.16
CA TYR A 242 -7.67 13.71 7.10
C TYR A 242 -6.46 14.59 7.42
N MET A 243 -6.31 15.03 8.68
CA MET A 243 -5.14 15.80 9.12
C MET A 243 -3.83 15.00 8.98
N ALA A 244 -3.85 13.70 9.30
CA ALA A 244 -2.69 12.84 9.15
C ALA A 244 -2.26 12.69 7.68
N HIS A 245 -3.20 12.74 6.74
CA HIS A 245 -2.92 12.63 5.30
C HIS A 245 -2.47 13.96 4.69
N ALA A 246 -2.95 15.08 5.22
CA ALA A 246 -2.71 16.40 4.65
C ALA A 246 -1.46 17.12 5.20
N GLN A 247 -0.65 16.45 6.04
CA GLN A 247 0.51 17.03 6.75
C GLN A 247 1.36 17.97 5.85
N ASN A 248 1.77 19.11 6.42
CA ASN A 248 2.64 20.15 5.82
C ASN A 248 1.97 21.23 4.95
N LEU A 249 0.68 21.54 5.16
CA LEU A 249 0.00 22.65 4.49
C LEU A 249 -0.37 23.78 5.45
N PRO A 250 -0.12 25.07 5.10
CA PRO A 250 -0.43 26.22 5.97
C PRO A 250 -1.94 26.37 6.26
N PHE A 251 -2.79 25.79 5.41
CA PHE A 251 -4.23 25.70 5.65
C PHE A 251 -4.57 24.87 6.91
N ILE A 252 -3.79 23.82 7.18
CA ILE A 252 -4.01 22.94 8.33
C ILE A 252 -3.64 23.65 9.60
N ASP A 253 -2.57 24.46 9.61
CA ASP A 253 -2.18 25.23 10.81
C ASP A 253 -3.29 26.19 11.26
N ASN A 254 -4.03 26.77 10.30
CA ASN A 254 -5.21 27.58 10.61
C ASN A 254 -6.34 26.72 11.19
N MET A 255 -6.58 25.55 10.58
CA MET A 255 -7.65 24.66 10.97
C MET A 255 -7.37 23.97 12.31
N GLU A 256 -6.11 23.68 12.62
CA GLU A 256 -5.68 22.98 13.83
C GLU A 256 -6.17 23.69 15.08
N LYS A 257 -6.09 25.02 15.14
CA LYS A 257 -6.63 25.80 16.28
C LYS A 257 -8.13 25.60 16.47
N ARG A 258 -8.89 25.59 15.37
CA ARG A 258 -10.33 25.35 15.40
C ARG A 258 -10.62 23.92 15.87
N ILE A 259 -9.85 22.95 15.38
CA ILE A 259 -9.99 21.53 15.73
C ILE A 259 -9.66 21.29 17.20
N GLN A 260 -8.57 21.88 17.71
CA GLN A 260 -8.22 21.84 19.12
C GLN A 260 -9.33 22.45 19.98
N SER A 261 -9.89 23.60 19.57
CA SER A 261 -11.02 24.21 20.29
C SER A 261 -12.26 23.30 20.31
N ALA A 262 -12.58 22.65 19.19
CA ALA A 262 -13.68 21.69 19.09
C ALA A 262 -13.41 20.42 19.91
N SER A 263 -12.16 19.94 19.97
CA SER A 263 -11.76 18.80 20.81
C SER A 263 -11.95 19.11 22.28
N VAL A 264 -11.51 20.28 22.76
CA VAL A 264 -11.68 20.68 24.16
C VAL A 264 -13.16 20.78 24.54
N LEU A 265 -13.99 21.35 23.66
CA LEU A 265 -15.44 21.42 23.89
C LEU A 265 -16.11 20.03 23.87
N LEU A 266 -15.67 19.15 22.97
CA LEU A 266 -16.15 17.77 22.90
C LEU A 266 -15.75 16.99 24.16
N ASP A 267 -14.50 17.09 24.61
CA ASP A 267 -14.02 16.42 25.83
C ASP A 267 -14.78 16.92 27.07
N ALA A 268 -15.04 18.23 27.17
CA ALA A 268 -15.81 18.80 28.28
C ALA A 268 -17.28 18.35 28.26
N SER A 269 -17.95 18.44 27.12
CA SER A 269 -19.36 18.03 26.97
C SER A 269 -19.54 16.52 27.14
N LEU A 270 -18.60 15.71 26.64
CA LEU A 270 -18.58 14.27 26.83
C LEU A 270 -18.35 13.91 28.30
N GLY A 271 -17.46 14.64 28.99
CA GLY A 271 -17.25 14.47 30.43
C GLY A 271 -18.50 14.75 31.26
N HIS A 272 -19.19 15.87 30.98
CA HIS A 272 -20.46 16.17 31.64
C HIS A 272 -21.53 15.11 31.36
N CYS A 273 -21.73 14.73 30.10
CA CYS A 273 -22.72 13.72 29.72
C CYS A 273 -22.41 12.35 30.35
N PHE A 274 -21.12 12.00 30.49
CA PHE A 274 -20.70 10.78 31.16
C PHE A 274 -20.96 10.82 32.67
N ILE A 275 -20.66 11.92 33.35
CA ILE A 275 -20.99 12.12 34.77
C ILE A 275 -22.51 12.04 35.00
N ASP A 276 -23.29 12.69 34.14
CA ASP A 276 -24.75 12.65 34.22
C ASP A 276 -25.28 11.24 33.99
N GLY A 277 -24.74 10.51 33.01
CA GLY A 277 -25.06 9.11 32.78
C GLY A 277 -24.72 8.20 33.96
N LEU A 278 -23.59 8.46 34.64
CA LEU A 278 -23.18 7.71 35.84
C LEU A 278 -24.11 7.99 37.03
N ASN A 279 -24.47 9.25 37.27
CA ASN A 279 -25.35 9.63 38.37
C ASN A 279 -26.77 9.07 38.23
N ASN A 280 -27.25 8.90 36.99
CA ASN A 280 -28.60 8.40 36.71
C ASN A 280 -28.63 6.91 36.35
N SER A 281 -27.48 6.24 36.25
CA SER A 281 -27.35 4.83 35.87
C SER A 281 -27.96 4.49 34.50
N ASP A 282 -27.92 5.44 33.54
CA ASP A 282 -28.49 5.28 32.20
C ASP A 282 -27.58 4.44 31.31
N THR A 283 -28.00 3.20 31.00
CA THR A 283 -27.18 2.25 30.23
C THR A 283 -26.91 2.73 28.79
N SER A 284 -27.92 3.30 28.14
CA SER A 284 -27.84 3.82 26.76
C SER A 284 -26.87 5.00 26.63
N VAL A 285 -26.97 5.96 27.55
CA VAL A 285 -26.10 7.15 27.62
C VAL A 285 -24.66 6.73 27.87
N LEU A 286 -24.42 5.86 28.87
CA LEU A 286 -23.08 5.35 29.18
C LEU A 286 -22.47 4.60 27.98
N TYR A 287 -23.25 3.77 27.30
CA TYR A 287 -22.79 3.06 26.10
C TYR A 287 -22.37 4.03 24.98
N ASN A 288 -23.19 5.04 24.70
CA ASN A 288 -22.90 6.04 23.66
C ASN A 288 -21.67 6.89 24.04
N CYS A 289 -21.55 7.30 25.30
CA CYS A 289 -20.39 8.03 25.80
C CYS A 289 -19.09 7.22 25.69
N LEU A 290 -19.10 5.94 26.09
CA LEU A 290 -17.92 5.08 25.98
C LEU A 290 -17.53 4.84 24.52
N ARG A 291 -18.50 4.68 23.63
CA ARG A 291 -18.25 4.59 22.19
C ARG A 291 -17.64 5.89 21.63
N ALA A 292 -18.11 7.05 22.10
CA ALA A 292 -17.54 8.34 21.76
C ALA A 292 -16.08 8.47 22.26
N TYR A 293 -15.79 8.08 23.50
CA TYR A 293 -14.43 8.07 24.05
C TYR A 293 -13.50 7.12 23.28
N ALA A 294 -13.99 5.94 22.89
CA ALA A 294 -13.25 4.99 22.08
C ALA A 294 -12.98 5.55 20.67
N ALA A 295 -13.94 6.25 20.07
CA ALA A 295 -13.76 6.85 18.75
C ALA A 295 -12.72 7.99 18.75
N ILE A 296 -12.61 8.76 19.84
CA ILE A 296 -11.62 9.84 19.97
C ILE A 296 -10.25 9.30 20.44
N ASP A 297 -10.15 8.04 20.83
CA ASP A 297 -8.97 7.43 21.46
C ASP A 297 -8.59 8.13 22.79
N ASN A 298 -9.59 8.59 23.54
CA ASN A 298 -9.42 9.24 24.84
C ASN A 298 -9.91 8.36 26.00
N THR A 299 -9.41 7.12 26.07
CA THR A 299 -9.85 6.13 27.06
C THR A 299 -9.46 6.49 28.49
N LYS A 300 -8.27 7.08 28.66
CA LYS A 300 -7.74 7.50 29.95
C LYS A 300 -8.62 8.52 30.65
N ASN A 301 -9.18 9.48 29.91
CA ASN A 301 -10.05 10.50 30.51
C ASN A 301 -11.35 9.88 31.04
N ALA A 302 -11.95 8.93 30.30
CA ALA A 302 -13.12 8.20 30.80
C ALA A 302 -12.83 7.41 32.08
N GLU A 303 -11.68 6.73 32.13
CA GLU A 303 -11.22 6.00 33.32
C GLU A 303 -10.97 6.93 34.52
N GLU A 304 -10.42 8.11 34.28
CA GLU A 304 -10.16 9.15 35.28
C GLU A 304 -11.47 9.75 35.83
N ILE A 305 -12.42 10.09 34.96
CA ILE A 305 -13.72 10.63 35.36
C ILE A 305 -14.49 9.60 36.18
N TYR A 306 -14.47 8.32 35.77
CA TYR A 306 -15.06 7.25 36.55
C TYR A 306 -14.39 7.10 37.92
N ARG A 307 -13.06 7.18 37.96
CA ARG A 307 -12.28 7.11 39.20
C ARG A 307 -12.68 8.21 40.17
N THR A 308 -12.71 9.45 39.71
CA THR A 308 -12.95 10.63 40.56
C THR A 308 -14.40 10.79 40.98
N THR A 309 -15.36 10.45 40.10
CA THR A 309 -16.79 10.68 40.33
C THR A 309 -17.42 9.57 41.17
N ILE A 310 -17.11 8.31 40.88
CA ILE A 310 -17.77 7.15 41.49
C ILE A 310 -16.84 6.40 42.44
N VAL A 311 -15.59 6.15 42.06
CA VAL A 311 -14.74 5.25 42.87
C VAL A 311 -14.14 5.96 44.09
N ALA A 312 -13.56 7.14 43.92
CA ALA A 312 -12.87 7.90 44.97
C ALA A 312 -13.76 8.26 46.18
N PRO A 313 -14.99 8.80 46.03
CA PRO A 313 -15.81 9.14 47.18
C PRO A 313 -16.21 7.93 48.01
N PHE A 314 -16.44 6.77 47.37
CA PHE A 314 -16.81 5.55 48.07
C PHE A 314 -15.62 4.88 48.75
N ILE A 315 -14.47 4.81 48.08
CA ILE A 315 -13.24 4.24 48.67
C ILE A 315 -12.77 5.09 49.85
N HIS A 316 -12.78 6.42 49.73
CA HIS A 316 -12.44 7.28 50.87
C HIS A 316 -13.42 7.09 52.03
N LYS A 317 -14.72 6.89 51.75
CA LYS A 317 -15.71 6.62 52.80
C LYS A 317 -15.45 5.29 53.52
N ILE A 318 -15.12 4.22 52.79
CA ILE A 318 -14.83 2.90 53.37
C ILE A 318 -13.58 2.98 54.25
N ILE A 319 -12.46 3.45 53.68
CA ILE A 319 -11.15 3.41 54.34
C ILE A 319 -11.06 4.43 55.50
N SER A 320 -11.79 5.55 55.44
CA SER A 320 -11.81 6.55 56.52
C SER A 320 -12.76 6.21 57.67
N HIS A 321 -13.83 5.45 57.42
CA HIS A 321 -14.81 5.12 58.46
C HIS A 321 -14.26 4.12 59.49
N GLU A 322 -13.30 3.28 59.09
CA GLU A 322 -12.60 2.39 60.02
C GLU A 322 -11.61 3.12 60.95
N THR A 323 -11.23 4.36 60.62
CA THR A 323 -10.32 5.14 61.48
C THR A 323 -11.04 5.82 62.65
N SER A 324 -12.38 5.95 62.60
CA SER A 324 -13.17 6.63 63.64
C SER A 324 -13.94 5.72 64.59
N ALA A 325 -14.11 4.44 64.25
CA ALA A 325 -14.75 3.46 65.12
C ALA A 325 -13.66 2.66 65.86
N ASP A 326 -13.60 2.84 67.18
CA ASP A 326 -12.80 2.09 68.16
C ASP A 326 -11.32 2.45 68.32
N ALA A 327 -11.08 3.58 68.99
CA ALA A 327 -9.91 3.80 69.85
C ALA A 327 -9.93 2.92 71.13
N ALA A 328 -10.49 1.72 71.07
CA ALA A 328 -10.57 0.76 72.17
C ALA A 328 -10.32 -0.68 71.71
N GLY A 329 -9.05 -1.02 71.48
CA GLY A 329 -8.52 -2.29 71.97
C GLY A 329 -8.71 -3.57 71.15
N THR A 330 -8.96 -3.52 69.84
CA THR A 330 -8.73 -4.69 68.97
C THR A 330 -7.88 -4.32 67.77
N SER A 331 -6.60 -4.68 67.88
CA SER A 331 -5.52 -4.45 66.94
C SER A 331 -5.66 -5.33 65.69
N GLY A 332 -6.12 -4.74 64.61
CA GLY A 332 -5.90 -5.24 63.26
C GLY A 332 -6.20 -4.14 62.26
N ASP A 333 -5.20 -3.69 61.51
CA ASP A 333 -5.42 -3.00 60.24
C ASP A 333 -6.14 -4.00 59.31
N GLU A 334 -7.46 -4.16 59.44
CA GLU A 334 -8.23 -5.20 58.74
C GLU A 334 -8.51 -4.80 57.30
N LEU A 335 -7.45 -4.70 56.52
CA LEU A 335 -7.50 -4.48 55.07
C LEU A 335 -8.40 -5.52 54.37
N GLU A 336 -8.58 -6.68 54.98
CA GLU A 336 -9.53 -7.72 54.58
C GLU A 336 -10.99 -7.22 54.57
N ASN A 337 -11.44 -6.52 55.60
CA ASN A 337 -12.79 -5.95 55.68
C ASN A 337 -12.97 -4.79 54.70
N ASP A 338 -11.95 -3.92 54.57
CA ASP A 338 -11.91 -2.88 53.53
C ASP A 338 -12.10 -3.51 52.13
N TYR A 339 -11.37 -4.59 51.82
CA TYR A 339 -11.51 -5.29 50.54
C TYR A 339 -12.89 -5.94 50.37
N GLU A 340 -13.49 -6.51 51.41
CA GLU A 340 -14.84 -7.06 51.32
C GLU A 340 -15.88 -5.98 50.99
N GLN A 341 -15.80 -4.82 51.64
CA GLN A 341 -16.69 -3.68 51.35
C GLN A 341 -16.48 -3.15 49.92
N ILE A 342 -15.22 -3.08 49.46
CA ILE A 342 -14.91 -2.70 48.07
C ILE A 342 -15.47 -3.74 47.08
N LYS A 343 -15.36 -5.04 47.37
CA LYS A 343 -15.93 -6.11 46.51
C LYS A 343 -17.45 -5.96 46.38
N GLN A 344 -18.15 -5.66 47.48
CA GLN A 344 -19.59 -5.41 47.48
C GLN A 344 -19.96 -4.16 46.67
N PHE A 345 -19.18 -3.09 46.79
CA PHE A 345 -19.35 -1.88 45.98
C PHE A 345 -19.18 -2.16 44.48
N ILE A 346 -18.14 -2.90 44.09
CA ILE A 346 -17.92 -3.30 42.69
C ILE A 346 -19.10 -4.11 42.16
N ALA A 347 -19.62 -5.06 42.95
CA ALA A 347 -20.75 -5.89 42.55
C ALA A 347 -22.06 -5.12 42.36
N LYS A 348 -22.22 -3.97 43.04
CA LYS A 348 -23.46 -3.18 43.01
C LYS A 348 -23.38 -2.00 42.03
N GLU A 349 -22.40 -1.12 42.21
CA GLU A 349 -22.32 0.18 41.52
C GLU A 349 -21.49 0.11 40.23
N CYS A 350 -20.55 -0.85 40.13
CA CYS A 350 -19.72 -1.00 38.93
C CYS A 350 -20.33 -1.98 37.91
N LYS A 351 -21.39 -2.71 38.27
CA LYS A 351 -21.96 -3.79 37.46
C LYS A 351 -22.38 -3.33 36.07
N ILE A 352 -23.12 -2.23 35.97
CA ILE A 352 -23.64 -1.70 34.70
C ILE A 352 -22.48 -1.34 33.76
N LEU A 353 -21.47 -0.63 34.26
CA LEU A 353 -20.31 -0.21 33.47
C LEU A 353 -19.44 -1.41 33.03
N LEU A 354 -19.24 -2.38 33.92
CA LEU A 354 -18.47 -3.59 33.64
C LEU A 354 -19.21 -4.50 32.64
N GLU A 355 -20.53 -4.60 32.70
CA GLU A 355 -21.33 -5.31 31.70
C GLU A 355 -21.27 -4.63 30.32
N ILE A 356 -21.38 -3.30 30.27
CA ILE A 356 -21.24 -2.54 29.03
C ILE A 356 -19.86 -2.75 28.38
N SER A 357 -18.78 -2.64 29.17
CA SER A 357 -17.40 -2.78 28.66
C SER A 357 -17.01 -4.23 28.32
N SER A 358 -17.68 -5.22 28.92
CA SER A 358 -17.48 -6.65 28.63
C SER A 358 -18.38 -7.20 27.52
N THR A 359 -19.37 -6.43 27.06
CA THR A 359 -20.30 -6.86 26.01
C THR A 359 -19.55 -7.23 24.72
N GLU A 360 -19.76 -8.46 24.24
CA GLU A 360 -19.14 -8.96 23.01
C GLU A 360 -19.50 -8.09 21.80
N LYS A 361 -18.52 -7.79 20.94
CA LYS A 361 -18.65 -6.97 19.72
C LYS A 361 -18.92 -5.47 19.93
N SER A 362 -18.89 -4.98 21.17
CA SER A 362 -19.02 -3.55 21.47
C SER A 362 -17.81 -2.72 21.03
N GLY A 363 -16.63 -3.35 20.90
CA GLY A 363 -15.36 -2.64 20.66
C GLY A 363 -14.84 -1.88 21.90
N LEU A 364 -15.49 -2.03 23.06
CA LEU A 364 -15.17 -1.31 24.30
C LEU A 364 -14.13 -2.04 25.17
N HIS A 365 -13.51 -3.11 24.67
CA HIS A 365 -12.42 -3.81 25.38
C HIS A 365 -11.12 -3.00 25.47
N VAL A 366 -11.09 -1.78 24.92
CA VAL A 366 -9.96 -0.84 25.03
C VAL A 366 -9.88 -0.23 26.43
N PHE A 367 -10.98 -0.18 27.17
CA PHE A 367 -11.02 0.39 28.53
C PHE A 367 -10.58 -0.62 29.59
N ASN A 368 -9.85 -0.15 30.60
CA ASN A 368 -9.40 -0.92 31.75
C ASN A 368 -9.80 -0.24 33.07
N PHE A 369 -11.11 -0.07 33.28
CA PHE A 369 -11.67 0.54 34.50
C PHE A 369 -11.26 -0.18 35.80
N LEU A 370 -11.09 -1.51 35.75
CA LEU A 370 -10.68 -2.30 36.91
C LEU A 370 -9.27 -1.92 37.39
N ALA A 371 -8.31 -1.75 36.46
CA ALA A 371 -6.95 -1.37 36.82
C ALA A 371 -6.80 0.12 37.07
N ASN A 372 -7.23 0.94 36.10
CA ASN A 372 -6.89 2.37 36.07
C ASN A 372 -7.84 3.25 36.90
N SER A 373 -9.06 2.78 37.16
CA SER A 373 -10.00 3.47 38.06
C SER A 373 -10.00 2.82 39.44
N ILE A 374 -10.37 1.55 39.54
CA ILE A 374 -10.60 0.88 40.83
C ILE A 374 -9.29 0.59 41.56
N LEU A 375 -8.42 -0.27 41.00
CA LEU A 375 -7.18 -0.68 41.67
C LEU A 375 -6.26 0.52 41.97
N ARG A 376 -6.18 1.48 41.04
CA ARG A 376 -5.40 2.71 41.22
C ARG A 376 -5.88 3.53 42.42
N GLU A 377 -7.19 3.71 42.57
CA GLU A 377 -7.75 4.49 43.68
C GLU A 377 -7.62 3.74 45.01
N VAL A 378 -7.85 2.42 45.01
CA VAL A 378 -7.61 1.56 46.19
C VAL A 378 -6.16 1.68 46.66
N LEU A 379 -5.18 1.56 45.76
CA LEU A 379 -3.76 1.72 46.08
C LEU A 379 -3.47 3.12 46.68
N SER A 380 -3.92 4.18 46.02
CA SER A 380 -3.75 5.57 46.46
C SER A 380 -4.33 5.80 47.86
N ALA A 381 -5.53 5.27 48.13
CA ALA A 381 -6.20 5.44 49.41
C ALA A 381 -5.51 4.67 50.54
N ILE A 382 -5.09 3.42 50.30
CA ILE A 382 -4.34 2.63 51.31
C ILE A 382 -3.00 3.30 51.62
N GLN A 383 -2.26 3.78 50.61
CA GLN A 383 -0.99 4.48 50.81
C GLN A 383 -1.13 5.75 51.65
N LYS A 384 -2.23 6.50 51.48
CA LYS A 384 -2.47 7.74 52.21
C LYS A 384 -2.96 7.51 53.64
N VAL A 385 -3.90 6.59 53.83
CA VAL A 385 -4.59 6.42 55.11
C VAL A 385 -3.89 5.38 56.00
N LYS A 386 -3.43 4.27 55.41
CA LYS A 386 -2.82 3.14 56.14
C LYS A 386 -1.46 2.75 55.53
N PRO A 387 -0.44 3.63 55.53
CA PRO A 387 0.89 3.29 55.01
C PRO A 387 1.56 2.15 55.80
N GLY A 388 1.17 1.96 57.07
CA GLY A 388 1.64 0.86 57.92
C GLY A 388 1.19 -0.52 57.46
N ALA A 389 0.10 -0.62 56.67
CA ALA A 389 -0.43 -1.91 56.20
C ALA A 389 0.55 -2.67 55.28
N PHE A 390 1.43 -1.95 54.58
CA PHE A 390 2.48 -2.52 53.73
C PHE A 390 3.81 -2.76 54.48
N SER A 391 3.88 -2.44 55.77
CA SER A 391 5.13 -2.53 56.54
C SER A 391 5.49 -3.98 56.86
N PRO A 392 6.67 -4.47 56.47
CA PRO A 392 7.10 -5.84 56.82
C PRO A 392 7.50 -5.98 58.29
N GLY A 393 7.55 -4.88 59.07
CA GLY A 393 7.95 -4.87 60.48
C GLY A 393 6.97 -5.56 61.44
N ARG A 394 5.77 -5.93 60.98
CA ARG A 394 4.81 -6.77 61.70
C ARG A 394 4.48 -8.00 60.85
N PRO A 395 5.24 -9.11 60.96
CA PRO A 395 5.17 -10.19 59.98
C PRO A 395 3.82 -10.93 59.89
N THR A 396 3.08 -11.03 61.00
CA THR A 396 1.76 -11.67 61.04
C THR A 396 0.71 -10.82 60.32
N GLU A 397 0.68 -9.52 60.60
CA GLU A 397 -0.21 -8.55 59.96
C GLU A 397 0.12 -8.38 58.48
N PHE A 398 1.42 -8.27 58.13
CA PHE A 398 1.86 -8.18 56.74
C PHE A 398 1.41 -9.38 55.91
N LEU A 399 1.54 -10.61 56.44
CA LEU A 399 1.11 -11.82 55.72
C LEU A 399 -0.42 -11.90 55.57
N LYS A 400 -1.17 -11.49 56.61
CA LYS A 400 -2.65 -11.42 56.54
C LYS A 400 -3.08 -10.45 55.45
N ASN A 401 -2.53 -9.23 55.47
CA ASN A 401 -2.86 -8.19 54.50
C ASN A 401 -2.42 -8.56 53.08
N TYR A 402 -1.23 -9.14 52.91
CA TYR A 402 -0.74 -9.60 51.61
C TYR A 402 -1.65 -10.68 51.01
N LYS A 403 -2.11 -11.66 51.82
CA LYS A 403 -3.07 -12.67 51.37
C LYS A 403 -4.39 -12.04 50.97
N ALA A 404 -4.95 -11.15 51.79
CA ALA A 404 -6.18 -10.44 51.48
C ALA A 404 -6.08 -9.62 50.18
N SER A 405 -4.94 -8.98 49.92
CA SER A 405 -4.64 -8.26 48.68
C SER A 405 -4.55 -9.18 47.46
N LEU A 406 -3.97 -10.38 47.60
CA LEU A 406 -3.95 -11.38 46.53
C LEU A 406 -5.36 -11.90 46.23
N ASP A 407 -6.16 -12.15 47.26
CA ASP A 407 -7.56 -12.58 47.12
C ASP A 407 -8.43 -11.49 46.47
N PHE A 408 -8.14 -10.21 46.78
CA PHE A 408 -8.77 -9.09 46.10
C PHE A 408 -8.35 -8.99 44.62
N LEU A 409 -7.07 -9.15 44.29
CA LEU A 409 -6.63 -9.20 42.89
C LEU A 409 -7.26 -10.39 42.14
N ALA A 410 -7.33 -11.57 42.74
CA ALA A 410 -7.97 -12.74 42.16
C ALA A 410 -9.47 -12.49 41.89
N TYR A 411 -10.15 -11.74 42.77
CA TYR A 411 -11.53 -11.31 42.55
C TYR A 411 -11.66 -10.38 41.32
N LEU A 412 -10.77 -9.39 41.18
CA LEU A 412 -10.75 -8.52 40.00
C LEU A 412 -10.43 -9.31 38.71
N GLU A 413 -9.54 -10.29 38.80
CA GLU A 413 -9.20 -11.18 37.68
C GLU A 413 -10.40 -12.00 37.20
N GLY A 414 -11.34 -12.33 38.09
CA GLY A 414 -12.56 -13.08 37.78
C GLY A 414 -13.52 -12.36 36.83
N TYR A 415 -13.41 -11.04 36.67
CA TYR A 415 -14.24 -10.27 35.74
C TYR A 415 -13.73 -10.33 34.29
N PHE A 416 -12.52 -10.83 34.05
CA PHE A 416 -11.96 -10.89 32.70
C PHE A 416 -12.36 -12.21 32.01
N PRO A 417 -12.91 -12.16 30.78
CA PRO A 417 -13.44 -13.34 30.11
C PRO A 417 -12.35 -14.28 29.55
N SER A 418 -11.09 -13.84 29.45
CA SER A 418 -10.02 -14.63 28.83
C SER A 418 -8.69 -14.53 29.56
N ARG A 419 -7.89 -15.60 29.47
CA ARG A 419 -6.52 -15.66 30.02
C ARG A 419 -5.60 -14.57 29.45
N ALA A 420 -5.81 -14.19 28.19
CA ALA A 420 -5.06 -13.10 27.55
C ALA A 420 -5.39 -11.75 28.20
N ALA A 421 -6.66 -11.49 28.52
CA ALA A 421 -7.08 -10.27 29.21
C ALA A 421 -6.52 -10.19 30.65
N VAL A 422 -6.54 -11.30 31.38
CA VAL A 422 -5.90 -11.40 32.72
C VAL A 422 -4.40 -11.12 32.64
N THR A 423 -3.72 -11.66 31.62
CA THR A 423 -2.28 -11.41 31.44
C THR A 423 -2.01 -9.93 31.16
N LYS A 424 -2.84 -9.28 30.33
CA LYS A 424 -2.76 -7.83 30.09
C LYS A 424 -2.96 -7.01 31.37
N PHE A 425 -3.96 -7.36 32.18
CA PHE A 425 -4.21 -6.72 33.48
C PHE A 425 -2.99 -6.82 34.41
N ARG A 426 -2.36 -7.99 34.51
CA ARG A 426 -1.16 -8.19 35.33
C ARG A 426 0.06 -7.40 34.83
N THR A 427 0.14 -7.14 33.53
CA THR A 427 1.21 -6.30 32.94
C THR A 427 0.95 -4.81 33.05
N GLU A 428 -0.24 -4.40 33.48
CA GLU A 428 -0.59 -2.99 33.64
C GLU A 428 0.28 -2.34 34.73
N ALA A 429 0.70 -1.09 34.50
CA ALA A 429 1.61 -0.38 35.41
C ALA A 429 1.08 -0.31 36.84
N VAL A 430 -0.23 -0.15 37.02
CA VAL A 430 -0.88 -0.07 38.34
C VAL A 430 -0.81 -1.41 39.09
N CYS A 431 -1.00 -2.54 38.39
CA CYS A 431 -0.91 -3.86 39.01
C CYS A 431 0.53 -4.17 39.44
N ILE A 432 1.51 -3.80 38.61
CA ILE A 432 2.93 -3.94 38.93
C ILE A 432 3.29 -3.07 40.14
N GLU A 433 2.84 -1.81 40.15
CA GLU A 433 3.06 -0.89 41.26
C GLU A 433 2.44 -1.40 42.56
N PHE A 434 1.21 -1.91 42.50
CA PHE A 434 0.53 -2.53 43.64
C PHE A 434 1.32 -3.71 44.21
N MET A 435 1.80 -4.62 43.35
CA MET A 435 2.61 -5.75 43.79
C MET A 435 3.97 -5.34 44.34
N LYS A 436 4.56 -4.25 43.81
CA LYS A 436 5.85 -3.72 44.28
C LYS A 436 5.77 -3.12 45.69
N GLN A 437 4.61 -2.63 46.13
CA GLN A 437 4.45 -2.14 47.51
C GLN A 437 4.67 -3.25 48.55
N TRP A 438 4.33 -4.48 48.18
CA TRP A 438 4.57 -5.66 49.01
C TRP A 438 6.03 -6.07 48.87
N ASN A 439 6.90 -5.52 49.74
CA ASN A 439 8.34 -5.82 49.79
C ASN A 439 8.62 -7.24 50.32
N VAL A 440 8.18 -8.27 49.59
CA VAL A 440 8.21 -9.67 50.05
C VAL A 440 9.63 -10.14 50.35
N GLY A 441 10.65 -9.62 49.64
CA GLY A 441 12.06 -9.93 49.91
C GLY A 441 12.55 -9.45 51.29
N VAL A 442 12.11 -8.27 51.75
CA VAL A 442 12.42 -7.75 53.09
C VAL A 442 11.68 -8.56 54.15
N TYR A 443 10.41 -8.89 53.89
CA TYR A 443 9.62 -9.77 54.74
C TYR A 443 10.30 -11.13 54.97
N PHE A 444 10.73 -11.81 53.91
CA PHE A 444 11.44 -13.09 54.03
C PHE A 444 12.76 -12.95 54.79
N SER A 445 13.49 -11.85 54.60
CA SER A 445 14.76 -11.62 55.32
C SER A 445 14.53 -11.43 56.82
N LEU A 446 13.52 -10.64 57.21
CA LEU A 446 13.13 -10.45 58.61
C LEU A 446 12.65 -11.76 59.23
N ARG A 447 11.82 -12.53 58.51
CA ARG A 447 11.36 -13.84 58.99
C ARG A 447 12.47 -14.86 59.12
N PHE A 448 13.43 -14.85 58.21
CA PHE A 448 14.60 -15.71 58.31
C PHE A 448 15.43 -15.37 59.55
N GLN A 449 15.63 -14.08 59.84
CA GLN A 449 16.34 -13.62 61.06
C GLN A 449 15.59 -13.94 62.36
N GLU A 450 14.25 -14.04 62.34
CA GLU A 450 13.46 -14.44 63.51
C GLU A 450 13.51 -15.95 63.79
N ILE A 451 13.79 -16.77 62.76
CA ILE A 451 13.73 -18.24 62.83
C ILE A 451 15.12 -18.88 62.94
N ALA A 452 16.14 -18.27 62.33
CA ALA A 452 17.55 -18.68 62.40
C ALA A 452 18.21 -18.18 63.69
#